data_AF-A0A651EY98-F1
#
_entry.id   AF-A0A651EY98-F1
#
_cell.length_a   1.000
_cell.length_b   1.000
_cell.length_c   1.000
_cell.angle_alpha   90.00
_cell.angle_beta   90.00
_cell.angle_gamma   90.00
#
_symmetry.space_group_name_H-M   'P 1'
#
loop_
_entity.id
_entity.type
_entity.pdbx_description
1 polymer ?
#
loop_
_entity_poly.entity_id
_entity_poly.type
_entity_poly.pdbx_seq_one_letter_code
_entity_poly.pdbx_strand_id
1 'polypeptide(L)'
;MFPIMAHPRSMRSAFPAPAGSAGAAHFAGAESLARSRRAEALRAEAEGGAARRRSPPSAETRVGTGSPAGDWPRPPAALVAARLDEPPAGARITVCGLVLVRQRPGSAKGVLFLTLEDETGVVNVVVWTRVYEAHRRAVIAGRLLRVTGRLQREGAVTHVVAETIEDVSDLLDALAAGRFEPEPARADEVRRPQRDPRGG
;
A
#
# COMPACT_ATOMS: atom_id res chain seq x y z
N MET A 1 -8.59 14.52 57.83
CA MET A 1 -9.25 13.20 57.75
C MET A 1 -9.60 12.94 56.29
N PHE A 2 -8.79 12.14 55.58
CA PHE A 2 -9.08 11.51 54.27
C PHE A 2 -10.21 10.46 54.42
N PRO A 3 -10.63 9.70 53.37
CA PRO A 3 -10.89 9.96 51.94
C PRO A 3 -12.24 9.34 51.46
N ILE A 4 -12.75 9.57 50.22
CA ILE A 4 -13.41 8.49 49.42
C ILE A 4 -13.23 8.71 47.89
N MET A 5 -12.76 7.66 47.20
CA MET A 5 -12.67 7.46 45.74
C MET A 5 -14.00 7.01 45.12
N ALA A 6 -14.27 7.34 43.84
CA ALA A 6 -14.94 6.41 42.89
C ALA A 6 -14.83 6.84 41.40
N HIS A 7 -13.89 6.20 40.70
CA HIS A 7 -13.90 5.66 39.32
C HIS A 7 -14.62 6.36 38.14
N PRO A 8 -13.94 6.57 36.99
CA PRO A 8 -14.58 6.84 35.71
C PRO A 8 -15.10 5.56 35.03
N ARG A 9 -16.39 5.54 34.66
CA ARG A 9 -17.02 4.49 33.84
C ARG A 9 -16.48 4.52 32.41
N SER A 10 -15.96 3.37 31.97
CA SER A 10 -15.65 3.05 30.58
C SER A 10 -16.94 2.92 29.77
N MET A 11 -17.17 3.84 28.83
CA MET A 11 -18.16 3.65 27.76
C MET A 11 -17.45 2.99 26.57
N ARG A 12 -17.58 1.67 26.46
CA ARG A 12 -17.42 0.95 25.21
C ARG A 12 -18.69 1.17 24.39
N SER A 13 -18.62 1.88 23.27
CA SER A 13 -19.67 1.85 22.26
C SER A 13 -19.43 0.64 21.35
N ALA A 14 -20.37 -0.30 21.40
CA ALA A 14 -20.45 -1.42 20.50
C ALA A 14 -21.05 -0.94 19.17
N PHE A 15 -20.36 -1.21 18.07
CA PHE A 15 -20.95 -1.21 16.73
C PHE A 15 -21.13 -2.67 16.29
N PRO A 16 -22.27 -3.05 15.67
CA PRO A 16 -22.50 -4.41 15.21
C PRO A 16 -21.66 -4.73 13.97
N ALA A 17 -21.14 -5.96 13.91
CA ALA A 17 -20.40 -6.49 12.77
C ALA A 17 -21.33 -6.75 11.57
N PRO A 18 -20.94 -6.42 10.33
CA PRO A 18 -21.71 -6.81 9.14
C PRO A 18 -21.54 -8.31 8.85
N ALA A 19 -22.67 -8.99 8.63
CA ALA A 19 -22.71 -10.36 8.15
C ALA A 19 -22.38 -10.41 6.65
N GLY A 20 -21.20 -10.94 6.30
CA GLY A 20 -20.75 -11.15 4.93
C GLY A 20 -19.35 -11.77 4.91
N SER A 21 -19.28 -13.06 4.59
CA SER A 21 -18.13 -13.95 4.82
C SER A 21 -16.87 -13.74 3.95
N ALA A 22 -16.79 -12.65 3.18
CA ALA A 22 -15.59 -12.33 2.37
C ALA A 22 -14.70 -11.22 2.96
N GLY A 23 -15.20 -10.40 3.90
CA GLY A 23 -14.47 -9.25 4.45
C GLY A 23 -13.72 -9.50 5.77
N ALA A 24 -14.11 -10.54 6.53
CA ALA A 24 -13.60 -10.75 7.89
C ALA A 24 -12.17 -11.33 7.94
N ALA A 25 -11.77 -12.11 6.94
CA ALA A 25 -10.43 -12.71 6.86
C ALA A 25 -9.34 -11.69 6.51
N HIS A 26 -9.69 -10.60 5.81
CA HIS A 26 -8.78 -9.48 5.53
C HIS A 26 -8.43 -8.68 6.79
N PHE A 27 -9.22 -8.79 7.85
CA PHE A 27 -9.17 -7.88 9.00
C PHE A 27 -8.48 -8.44 10.23
N ALA A 28 -8.67 -9.74 10.51
CA ALA A 28 -8.11 -10.38 11.70
C ALA A 28 -6.57 -10.35 11.75
N GLY A 29 -5.91 -10.29 10.59
CA GLY A 29 -4.45 -10.16 10.49
C GLY A 29 -3.92 -8.77 10.88
N ALA A 30 -4.67 -7.69 10.62
CA ALA A 30 -4.21 -6.30 10.76
C ALA A 30 -3.95 -5.89 12.23
N GLU A 31 -4.70 -6.45 13.19
CA GLU A 31 -4.47 -6.19 14.62
C GLU A 31 -3.30 -6.95 15.21
N SER A 32 -3.03 -8.17 14.70
CA SER A 32 -1.85 -8.95 15.07
C SER A 32 -0.57 -8.30 14.54
N LEU A 33 -0.64 -7.78 13.31
CA LEU A 33 0.39 -7.03 12.60
C LEU A 33 0.83 -5.75 13.32
N ALA A 34 -0.15 -4.98 13.81
CA ALA A 34 0.10 -3.75 14.57
C ALA A 34 0.86 -3.99 15.89
N ARG A 35 0.69 -5.17 16.50
CA ARG A 35 1.39 -5.58 17.73
C ARG A 35 2.80 -6.09 17.44
N SER A 36 2.99 -6.91 16.40
CA SER A 36 4.30 -7.46 16.03
C SER A 36 5.28 -6.40 15.50
N ARG A 37 4.79 -5.39 14.78
CA ARG A 37 5.64 -4.43 14.07
C ARG A 37 6.24 -3.30 14.91
N ARG A 38 5.80 -3.09 16.15
CA ARG A 38 6.47 -2.14 17.07
C ARG A 38 7.89 -2.63 17.41
N ALA A 39 8.09 -3.94 17.52
CA ALA A 39 9.39 -4.53 17.88
C ALA A 39 10.36 -4.59 16.68
N GLU A 40 9.86 -4.84 15.48
CA GLU A 40 10.67 -4.91 14.25
C GLU A 40 11.01 -3.53 13.67
N ALA A 41 10.08 -2.56 13.73
CA ALA A 41 10.32 -1.19 13.26
C ALA A 41 11.37 -0.46 14.12
N LEU A 42 11.44 -0.74 15.43
CA LEU A 42 12.50 -0.23 16.32
C LEU A 42 13.89 -0.79 15.95
N ARG A 43 13.98 -2.00 15.36
CA ARG A 43 15.23 -2.54 14.82
C ARG A 43 15.62 -1.92 13.47
N ALA A 44 14.66 -1.72 12.57
CA ALA A 44 14.91 -1.10 11.27
C ALA A 44 15.27 0.40 11.36
N GLU A 45 14.72 1.14 12.33
CA GLU A 45 15.12 2.53 12.59
C GLU A 45 16.53 2.64 13.21
N ALA A 46 16.99 1.63 13.96
CA ALA A 46 18.34 1.56 14.49
C ALA A 46 19.41 1.28 13.42
N GLU A 47 19.04 0.60 12.33
CA GLU A 47 19.97 0.19 11.25
C GLU A 47 20.01 1.20 10.07
N GLY A 48 18.98 2.03 9.88
CA GLY A 48 18.90 3.00 8.77
C GLY A 48 19.66 4.33 8.98
N GLY A 49 20.36 4.49 10.10
CA GLY A 49 20.93 5.74 10.57
C GLY A 49 22.38 6.06 10.16
N ALA A 50 22.88 5.65 8.98
CA ALA A 50 24.16 6.17 8.47
C ALA A 50 24.39 5.86 6.98
N ALA A 51 24.01 6.76 6.07
CA ALA A 51 24.60 6.79 4.73
C ALA A 51 24.69 8.24 4.23
N ARG A 52 25.93 8.74 4.21
CA ARG A 52 26.32 10.08 3.77
C ARG A 52 26.06 10.30 2.28
N ARG A 53 25.72 11.55 1.96
CA ARG A 53 25.69 12.15 0.61
C ARG A 53 26.96 11.78 -0.17
N ARG A 54 26.79 11.23 -1.38
CA ARG A 54 27.74 11.36 -2.49
C ARG A 54 26.95 11.64 -3.76
N SER A 55 27.39 12.65 -4.50
CA SER A 55 26.85 13.05 -5.80
C SER A 55 27.02 11.94 -6.84
N PRO A 56 26.14 11.81 -7.85
CA PRO A 56 26.34 10.87 -8.95
C PRO A 56 27.32 11.45 -9.98
N PRO A 57 28.23 10.65 -10.58
CA PRO A 57 28.87 10.99 -11.83
C PRO A 57 28.01 10.54 -13.03
N SER A 58 28.24 11.23 -14.14
CA SER A 58 27.48 11.29 -15.38
C SER A 58 27.28 9.96 -16.12
N ALA A 59 26.24 9.96 -16.96
CA ALA A 59 25.75 8.87 -17.78
C ALA A 59 26.78 8.35 -18.81
N GLU A 60 26.94 7.03 -18.87
CA GLU A 60 27.39 6.31 -20.06
C GLU A 60 26.52 5.06 -20.25
N THR A 61 25.87 5.01 -21.41
CA THR A 61 25.04 3.93 -21.91
C THR A 61 25.86 2.63 -22.01
N ARG A 62 25.57 1.66 -21.14
CA ARG A 62 25.95 0.27 -21.35
C ARG A 62 24.71 -0.50 -21.77
N VAL A 63 24.68 -0.89 -23.05
CA VAL A 63 23.79 -1.95 -23.55
C VAL A 63 24.24 -3.25 -22.89
N GLY A 64 23.57 -3.62 -21.80
CA GLY A 64 23.78 -4.90 -21.13
C GLY A 64 22.77 -5.92 -21.64
N THR A 65 23.24 -6.98 -22.28
CA THR A 65 22.50 -8.23 -22.42
C THR A 65 22.43 -8.91 -21.06
N GLY A 66 21.28 -8.90 -20.39
CA GLY A 66 21.11 -9.58 -19.10
C GLY A 66 19.65 -9.76 -18.68
N SER A 67 19.25 -11.02 -18.48
CA SER A 67 18.19 -11.39 -17.53
C SER A 67 18.78 -12.51 -16.67
N PRO A 68 18.72 -12.40 -15.32
CA PRO A 68 17.65 -13.08 -14.59
C PRO A 68 17.29 -12.39 -13.26
N ALA A 69 16.31 -11.47 -13.26
CA ALA A 69 15.65 -10.95 -12.06
C ALA A 69 14.30 -10.32 -12.45
N GLY A 70 13.26 -11.15 -12.60
CA GLY A 70 11.83 -10.81 -12.74
C GLY A 70 11.48 -9.64 -13.68
N ASP A 71 10.80 -9.92 -14.79
CA ASP A 71 10.28 -8.94 -15.75
C ASP A 71 9.06 -8.16 -15.18
N TRP A 72 9.22 -7.57 -14.00
CA TRP A 72 8.20 -6.80 -13.30
C TRP A 72 8.51 -5.29 -13.36
N PRO A 73 7.49 -4.43 -13.51
CA PRO A 73 7.64 -2.99 -13.70
C PRO A 73 8.32 -2.29 -12.53
N ARG A 74 9.29 -1.42 -12.82
CA ARG A 74 10.02 -0.63 -11.82
C ARG A 74 9.39 0.76 -11.68
N PRO A 75 9.44 1.39 -10.49
CA PRO A 75 9.02 2.78 -10.32
C PRO A 75 9.64 3.69 -11.39
N PRO A 76 8.86 4.59 -12.02
CA PRO A 76 7.49 4.98 -11.65
C PRO A 76 6.36 4.10 -12.26
N ALA A 77 6.70 3.06 -13.05
CA ALA A 77 5.69 2.18 -13.62
C ALA A 77 5.01 1.36 -12.52
N ALA A 78 3.68 1.31 -12.57
CA ALA A 78 2.88 0.59 -11.58
C ALA A 78 2.88 -0.92 -11.84
N LEU A 79 3.01 -1.69 -10.77
CA LEU A 79 2.80 -3.13 -10.70
C LEU A 79 1.34 -3.38 -10.34
N VAL A 80 0.68 -4.28 -11.08
CA VAL A 80 -0.69 -4.71 -10.79
C VAL A 80 -0.75 -5.61 -9.56
N ALA A 81 -1.87 -5.58 -8.83
CA ALA A 81 -2.03 -6.31 -7.58
C ALA A 81 -1.77 -7.82 -7.70
N ALA A 82 -2.20 -8.44 -8.80
CA ALA A 82 -2.00 -9.88 -9.04
C ALA A 82 -0.54 -10.31 -9.18
N ARG A 83 0.40 -9.38 -9.39
CA ARG A 83 1.83 -9.65 -9.59
C ARG A 83 2.70 -9.26 -8.39
N LEU A 84 2.09 -8.97 -7.22
CA LEU A 84 2.81 -8.59 -6.00
C LEU A 84 3.75 -9.68 -5.46
N ASP A 85 3.59 -10.93 -5.91
CA ASP A 85 4.44 -12.05 -5.55
C ASP A 85 5.77 -12.10 -6.33
N GLU A 86 5.86 -11.43 -7.48
CA GLU A 86 7.07 -11.46 -8.34
C GLU A 86 8.27 -10.66 -7.78
N PRO A 87 8.12 -9.43 -7.26
CA PRO A 87 9.25 -8.67 -6.72
C PRO A 87 9.79 -9.32 -5.45
N PRO A 88 11.12 -9.40 -5.23
CA PRO A 88 11.67 -9.91 -3.97
C PRO A 88 11.26 -9.03 -2.77
N ALA A 89 11.31 -9.59 -1.56
CA ALA A 89 10.98 -8.81 -0.36
C ALA A 89 11.95 -7.62 -0.21
N GLY A 90 11.43 -6.47 0.23
CA GLY A 90 12.18 -5.22 0.30
C GLY A 90 12.31 -4.47 -1.02
N ALA A 91 11.88 -5.05 -2.15
CA ALA A 91 11.87 -4.40 -3.45
C ALA A 91 11.03 -3.12 -3.41
N ARG A 92 11.55 -2.06 -4.04
CA ARG A 92 10.83 -0.81 -4.22
C ARG A 92 9.94 -0.90 -5.45
N ILE A 93 8.64 -0.74 -5.26
CA ILE A 93 7.61 -0.86 -6.30
C ILE A 93 6.69 0.36 -6.30
N THR A 94 5.97 0.56 -7.39
CA THR A 94 4.86 1.49 -7.48
C THR A 94 3.59 0.69 -7.72
N VAL A 95 2.48 1.06 -7.07
CA VAL A 95 1.14 0.51 -7.30
C VAL A 95 0.19 1.68 -7.53
N CYS A 96 -0.90 1.46 -8.25
CA CYS A 96 -1.94 2.46 -8.45
C CYS A 96 -3.31 1.79 -8.27
N GLY A 97 -4.22 2.43 -7.55
CA GLY A 97 -5.53 1.84 -7.34
C GLY A 97 -6.52 2.76 -6.62
N LEU A 98 -7.79 2.38 -6.69
CA LEU A 98 -8.90 3.04 -6.00
C LEU A 98 -8.79 2.79 -4.51
N VAL A 99 -9.01 3.82 -3.69
CA VAL A 99 -8.96 3.66 -2.24
C VAL A 99 -10.27 3.10 -1.71
N LEU A 100 -10.25 1.86 -1.25
CA LEU A 100 -11.41 1.21 -0.64
C LEU A 100 -11.55 1.53 0.85
N VAL A 101 -10.45 1.45 1.58
CA VAL A 101 -10.46 1.48 3.04
C VAL A 101 -9.34 2.37 3.55
N ARG A 102 -9.65 3.16 4.58
CA ARG A 102 -8.69 3.94 5.37
C ARG A 102 -8.90 3.64 6.84
N GLN A 103 -7.85 3.20 7.52
CA GLN A 103 -7.99 2.83 8.92
C GLN A 103 -6.82 3.25 9.76
N ARG A 104 -7.15 3.68 10.98
CA ARG A 104 -6.19 4.03 12.02
C ARG A 104 -6.53 3.21 13.25
N PRO A 105 -5.86 2.08 13.49
CA PRO A 105 -6.14 1.25 14.65
C PRO A 105 -5.90 2.04 15.94
N GLY A 106 -6.84 2.02 16.88
CA GLY A 106 -6.74 2.76 18.14
C GLY A 106 -5.56 2.32 19.02
N SER A 107 -5.08 1.09 18.83
CA SER A 107 -3.95 0.48 19.54
C SER A 107 -2.58 0.81 18.95
N ALA A 108 -2.53 1.31 17.70
CA ALA A 108 -1.29 1.49 16.95
C ALA A 108 -1.04 2.98 16.68
N LYS A 109 -0.46 3.66 17.68
CA LYS A 109 -0.13 5.08 17.55
C LYS A 109 0.86 5.27 16.40
N GLY A 110 0.42 5.96 15.36
CA GLY A 110 1.30 6.43 14.27
C GLY A 110 1.38 5.55 13.03
N VAL A 111 0.43 4.64 12.84
CA VAL A 111 0.26 3.91 11.57
C VAL A 111 -1.16 4.11 11.03
N LEU A 112 -1.25 4.24 9.72
CA LEU A 112 -2.50 4.25 8.96
C LEU A 112 -2.40 3.13 7.91
N PHE A 113 -3.50 2.42 7.71
CA PHE A 113 -3.64 1.38 6.70
C PHE A 113 -4.55 1.88 5.58
N LEU A 114 -4.11 1.69 4.34
CA LEU A 114 -4.93 1.86 3.15
C LEU A 114 -5.11 0.50 2.47
N THR A 115 -6.28 0.28 1.90
CA THR A 115 -6.51 -0.80 0.93
C THR A 115 -6.79 -0.16 -0.41
N LEU A 116 -5.93 -0.45 -1.39
CA LEU A 116 -6.13 -0.05 -2.77
C LEU A 116 -6.69 -1.22 -3.56
N GLU A 117 -7.46 -0.95 -4.61
CA GLU A 117 -7.96 -1.95 -5.55
C GLU A 117 -7.64 -1.53 -6.99
N ASP A 118 -7.18 -2.49 -7.78
CA ASP A 118 -7.22 -2.47 -9.24
C ASP A 118 -8.05 -3.67 -9.75
N GLU A 119 -8.26 -3.77 -11.05
CA GLU A 119 -9.04 -4.86 -11.65
C GLU A 119 -8.47 -6.27 -11.41
N THR A 120 -7.21 -6.37 -10.98
CA THR A 120 -6.51 -7.63 -10.73
C THR A 120 -6.51 -8.03 -9.25
N GLY A 121 -6.89 -7.13 -8.34
CA GLY A 121 -7.03 -7.43 -6.92
C GLY A 121 -6.76 -6.25 -6.00
N VAL A 122 -6.41 -6.57 -4.74
CA VAL A 122 -6.21 -5.57 -3.68
C VAL A 122 -4.75 -5.45 -3.24
N VAL A 123 -4.35 -4.23 -2.89
CA VAL A 123 -3.03 -3.92 -2.33
C VAL A 123 -3.17 -3.33 -0.93
N ASN A 124 -2.56 -3.98 0.05
CA ASN A 124 -2.49 -3.46 1.42
C ASN A 124 -1.31 -2.51 1.56
N VAL A 125 -1.56 -1.26 1.95
CA VAL A 125 -0.54 -0.23 2.10
C VAL A 125 -0.43 0.20 3.55
N VAL A 126 0.80 0.25 4.05
CA VAL A 126 1.13 0.74 5.40
C VAL A 126 1.72 2.13 5.29
N VAL A 127 1.11 3.10 5.98
CA VAL A 127 1.52 4.51 5.98
C VAL A 127 1.91 4.91 7.40
N TRP A 128 3.21 5.14 7.62
CA TRP A 128 3.73 5.63 8.89
C TRP A 128 3.47 7.12 9.08
N THR A 129 3.42 7.61 10.32
CA THR A 129 3.17 9.03 10.66
C THR A 129 3.98 9.98 9.79
N ARG A 130 5.28 9.75 9.62
CA ARG A 130 6.14 10.64 8.84
C ARG A 130 5.67 10.79 7.39
N VAL A 131 5.28 9.69 6.76
CA VAL A 131 4.79 9.67 5.37
C VAL A 131 3.37 10.23 5.32
N TYR A 132 2.52 9.89 6.29
CA TYR A 132 1.18 10.45 6.42
C TYR A 132 1.22 11.98 6.53
N GLU A 133 2.07 12.55 7.40
CA GLU A 133 2.16 14.00 7.56
C GLU A 133 2.69 14.67 6.28
N ALA A 134 3.66 14.06 5.59
CA ALA A 134 4.20 14.56 4.32
C ALA A 134 3.17 14.51 3.17
N HIS A 135 2.27 13.53 3.17
CA HIS A 135 1.29 13.28 2.10
C HIS A 135 -0.16 13.41 2.59
N ARG A 136 -0.40 14.23 3.62
CA ARG A 136 -1.67 14.27 4.38
C ARG A 136 -2.89 14.47 3.49
N ARG A 137 -2.81 15.40 2.53
CA ARG A 137 -3.92 15.70 1.60
C ARG A 137 -4.27 14.48 0.76
N ALA A 138 -3.28 13.84 0.14
CA ALA A 138 -3.49 12.66 -0.70
C ALA A 138 -4.08 11.51 0.13
N VAL A 139 -3.52 11.23 1.31
CA VAL A 139 -4.00 10.13 2.17
C VAL A 139 -5.44 10.33 2.64
N ILE A 140 -5.83 11.57 2.98
CA ILE A 140 -7.19 11.85 3.47
C ILE A 140 -8.21 11.88 2.34
N ALA A 141 -7.91 12.57 1.23
CA ALA A 141 -8.91 12.94 0.24
C ALA A 141 -8.85 12.13 -1.08
N GLY A 142 -7.69 11.54 -1.42
CA GLY A 142 -7.48 10.94 -2.74
C GLY A 142 -8.36 9.72 -3.01
N ARG A 143 -9.13 9.72 -4.08
CA ARG A 143 -9.98 8.60 -4.50
C ARG A 143 -9.18 7.55 -5.27
N LEU A 144 -8.19 7.99 -6.04
CA LEU A 144 -7.23 7.17 -6.77
C LEU A 144 -5.82 7.56 -6.32
N LEU A 145 -5.05 6.58 -5.85
CA LEU A 145 -3.70 6.83 -5.34
C LEU A 145 -2.67 6.04 -6.11
N ARG A 146 -1.57 6.70 -6.47
CA ARG A 146 -0.31 6.06 -6.86
C ARG A 146 0.62 6.05 -5.66
N VAL A 147 1.01 4.86 -5.22
CA VAL A 147 1.87 4.66 -4.05
C VAL A 147 3.17 4.02 -4.48
N THR A 148 4.28 4.68 -4.17
CA THR A 148 5.62 4.08 -4.29
C THR A 148 6.12 3.71 -2.90
N GLY A 149 6.61 2.49 -2.74
CA GLY A 149 7.00 1.97 -1.44
C GLY A 149 7.76 0.66 -1.52
N ARG A 150 8.01 0.03 -0.37
CA ARG A 150 8.74 -1.23 -0.25
C ARG A 150 7.81 -2.39 0.06
N LEU A 151 7.98 -3.47 -0.69
CA LEU A 151 7.24 -4.70 -0.47
C LEU A 151 7.71 -5.39 0.82
N GLN A 152 6.78 -5.72 1.71
CA GLN A 152 7.03 -6.51 2.91
C GLN A 152 6.10 -7.72 2.93
N ARG A 153 6.66 -8.90 3.19
CA ARG A 153 5.91 -10.15 3.31
C ARG A 153 5.88 -10.60 4.75
N GLU A 154 4.70 -10.93 5.25
CA GLU A 154 4.50 -11.46 6.60
C GLU A 154 3.51 -12.60 6.55
N GLY A 155 4.01 -13.84 6.67
CA GLY A 155 3.22 -15.03 6.40
C GLY A 155 2.64 -15.00 4.98
N ALA A 156 1.31 -15.13 4.88
CA ALA A 156 0.58 -15.09 3.61
C ALA A 156 0.23 -13.67 3.14
N VAL A 157 0.51 -12.63 3.93
CA VAL A 157 0.07 -11.27 3.63
C VAL A 157 1.23 -10.43 3.10
N THR A 158 0.99 -9.78 1.96
CA THR A 158 1.93 -8.84 1.35
C THR A 158 1.45 -7.40 1.56
N HIS A 159 2.37 -6.53 1.99
CA HIS A 159 2.14 -5.12 2.24
C HIS A 159 3.10 -4.25 1.43
N VAL A 160 2.65 -3.07 1.02
CA VAL A 160 3.53 -2.01 0.53
C VAL A 160 3.69 -0.97 1.63
N VAL A 161 4.91 -0.84 2.16
CA VAL A 161 5.24 0.26 3.09
C VAL A 161 5.48 1.51 2.27
N ALA A 162 4.57 2.47 2.38
CA ALA A 162 4.59 3.68 1.58
C ALA A 162 5.83 4.54 1.88
N GLU A 163 6.46 5.05 0.81
CA GLU A 163 7.51 6.07 0.86
C GLU A 163 7.02 7.38 0.21
N THR A 164 6.21 7.28 -0.84
CA THR A 164 5.64 8.41 -1.58
C THR A 164 4.21 8.09 -1.97
N ILE A 165 3.30 9.05 -1.78
CA ILE A 165 1.88 8.91 -2.10
C ILE A 165 1.46 10.11 -2.95
N GLU A 166 0.92 9.81 -4.12
CA GLU A 166 0.43 10.78 -5.08
C GLU A 166 -1.08 10.61 -5.23
N ASP A 167 -1.81 11.73 -5.12
CA ASP A 167 -3.22 11.79 -5.47
C ASP A 167 -3.34 11.97 -6.97
N VAL A 168 -3.85 10.94 -7.64
CA VAL A 168 -4.08 10.95 -9.10
C VAL A 168 -5.57 10.94 -9.41
N SER A 169 -6.41 11.40 -8.47
CA SER A 169 -7.86 11.47 -8.64
C SER A 169 -8.31 12.35 -9.80
N ASP A 170 -7.46 13.29 -10.25
CA ASP A 170 -7.74 14.10 -11.44
C ASP A 170 -7.94 13.23 -12.70
N LEU A 171 -7.35 12.02 -12.74
CA LEU A 171 -7.60 11.04 -13.82
C LEU A 171 -9.04 10.54 -13.81
N LEU A 172 -9.63 10.34 -12.62
CA LEU A 172 -11.04 9.98 -12.50
C LEU A 172 -11.95 11.14 -12.92
N ASP A 173 -11.56 12.37 -12.60
CA ASP A 173 -12.33 13.55 -12.99
C ASP A 173 -12.24 13.79 -14.51
N ALA A 174 -11.08 13.52 -15.12
CA ALA A 174 -10.93 13.52 -16.57
C ALA A 174 -11.79 12.44 -17.23
N LEU A 175 -11.81 11.23 -16.68
CA LEU A 175 -12.63 10.12 -17.15
C LEU A 175 -14.12 10.44 -17.08
N ALA A 176 -14.59 10.94 -15.93
CA ALA A 176 -15.97 11.34 -15.72
C ALA A 176 -16.42 12.46 -16.67
N ALA A 177 -15.50 13.34 -17.06
CA ALA A 177 -15.77 14.42 -17.98
C ALA A 177 -15.57 14.07 -19.47
N GLY A 178 -15.27 12.81 -19.79
CA GLY A 178 -15.02 12.37 -21.17
C GLY A 178 -13.75 12.96 -21.80
N ARG A 179 -12.80 13.42 -20.98
CA ARG A 179 -11.52 14.03 -21.42
C ARG A 179 -10.32 13.14 -21.13
N PHE A 180 -10.56 11.85 -20.88
CA PHE A 180 -9.50 10.89 -20.64
C PHE A 180 -9.00 10.33 -21.96
N GLU A 181 -7.88 10.86 -22.42
CA GLU A 181 -7.11 10.34 -23.56
C GLU A 181 -5.97 9.48 -23.01
N PRO A 182 -6.13 8.15 -22.89
CA PRO A 182 -5.04 7.31 -22.43
C PRO A 182 -3.89 7.39 -23.43
N GLU A 183 -2.64 7.45 -22.95
CA GLU A 183 -1.54 7.04 -23.81
C GLU A 183 -1.83 5.59 -24.25
N PRO A 184 -1.74 5.27 -25.55
CA PRO A 184 -1.95 3.91 -26.01
C PRO A 184 -0.94 3.01 -25.30
N ALA A 185 -1.41 2.25 -24.31
CA ALA A 185 -0.65 1.15 -23.73
C ALA A 185 -0.24 0.24 -24.89
N ARG A 186 0.98 -0.33 -24.84
CA ARG A 186 1.36 -1.36 -25.81
C ARG A 186 0.26 -2.42 -25.80
N ALA A 187 -0.39 -2.59 -26.93
CA ALA A 187 -1.66 -3.31 -27.10
C ALA A 187 -1.50 -4.84 -26.98
N ASP A 188 -0.89 -5.31 -25.90
CA ASP A 188 -0.54 -6.71 -25.69
C ASP A 188 -1.54 -7.44 -24.75
N GLU A 189 -2.45 -6.71 -24.10
CA GLU A 189 -3.46 -7.30 -23.19
C GLU A 189 -4.54 -8.12 -23.89
N VAL A 190 -4.67 -8.03 -25.22
CA VAL A 190 -5.59 -8.89 -26.01
C VAL A 190 -5.00 -10.29 -26.24
N ARG A 191 -3.72 -10.54 -25.93
CA ARG A 191 -3.07 -11.81 -26.28
C ARG A 191 -3.22 -12.93 -25.24
N ARG A 192 -3.79 -12.66 -24.06
CA ARG A 192 -4.06 -13.67 -23.02
C ARG A 192 -5.38 -13.39 -22.28
N PRO A 193 -6.53 -13.91 -22.77
CA PRO A 193 -7.77 -13.82 -22.01
C PRO A 193 -7.61 -14.54 -20.67
N GLN A 194 -7.86 -13.82 -19.57
CA GLN A 194 -7.97 -14.42 -18.25
C GLN A 194 -9.20 -15.35 -18.28
N ARG A 195 -8.97 -16.66 -18.18
CA ARG A 195 -10.03 -17.66 -18.30
C ARG A 195 -11.02 -17.49 -17.14
N ASP A 196 -12.29 -17.26 -17.46
CA ASP A 196 -13.38 -17.25 -16.48
C ASP A 196 -13.45 -18.60 -15.75
N PRO A 197 -13.29 -18.65 -14.41
CA PRO A 197 -13.39 -19.87 -13.63
C PRO A 197 -14.79 -20.53 -13.65
N ARG A 198 -15.81 -19.89 -14.24
CA ARG A 198 -17.20 -20.35 -14.24
C ARG A 198 -17.71 -20.84 -15.60
N GLY A 199 -16.87 -20.83 -16.64
CA GLY A 199 -17.22 -21.30 -17.98
C GLY A 199 -16.85 -22.76 -18.21
N GLY A 200 -17.77 -23.67 -17.86
CA GLY A 200 -17.81 -25.07 -18.29
C GLY A 200 -19.09 -25.32 -19.06
#